data_AF-A0AA96Y2T8-F1
#
_entry.id   AF-A0AA96Y2T8-F1
#
_cell.length_a   1.000
_cell.length_b   1.000
_cell.length_c   1.000
_cell.angle_alpha   90.00
_cell.angle_beta   90.00
_cell.angle_gamma   90.00
#
_symmetry.space_group_name_H-M   'P 1'
#
loop_
_entity.id
_entity.type
_entity.pdbx_description
1 polymer ?
#
loop_
_entity_poly.entity_id
_entity_poly.type
_entity_poly.pdbx_seq_one_letter_code
_entity_poly.pdbx_strand_id
1 'polypeptide(L)'
;MNASTHQATNGSTNAPTDWYIVKQPEGHCDIVAAADLNPELASPSQTAGDIEIQQWGPFASQSEAIARRVGLIRAGKCLPR
;
A
#
# COMPACT_ATOMS: atom_id res chain seq x y z
N MET A 1 -4.41 29.57 -42.06
CA MET A 1 -4.57 28.21 -41.53
C MET A 1 -4.11 28.21 -40.08
N ASN A 2 -5.04 28.18 -39.13
CA ASN A 2 -4.74 28.18 -37.70
C ASN A 2 -5.63 27.16 -36.98
N ALA A 3 -5.03 26.23 -36.27
CA ALA A 3 -5.67 25.50 -35.20
C ALA A 3 -4.59 25.06 -34.20
N SER A 4 -4.45 25.86 -33.14
CA SER A 4 -3.84 25.45 -31.88
C SER A 4 -4.76 24.42 -31.21
N THR A 5 -4.22 23.30 -30.68
CA THR A 5 -4.81 22.52 -29.56
C THR A 5 -3.74 21.54 -29.05
N HIS A 6 -3.08 21.82 -27.91
CA HIS A 6 -3.30 21.20 -26.56
C HIS A 6 -3.07 19.66 -26.58
N GLN A 7 -2.26 18.97 -25.77
CA GLN A 7 -1.69 19.16 -24.42
C GLN A 7 -0.64 18.06 -24.14
N ALA A 8 0.15 18.27 -23.08
CA ALA A 8 1.07 17.34 -22.43
C ALA A 8 0.45 15.99 -22.04
N THR A 9 1.27 14.94 -21.94
CA THR A 9 1.54 14.26 -20.65
C THR A 9 2.64 13.21 -20.82
N ASN A 10 3.51 13.23 -19.81
CA ASN A 10 4.63 12.34 -19.56
C ASN A 10 4.29 10.86 -19.74
N GLY A 11 5.24 10.11 -20.30
CA GLY A 11 5.28 8.65 -20.18
C GLY A 11 5.51 8.25 -18.72
N SER A 12 4.44 8.23 -17.93
CA SER A 12 4.40 7.52 -16.67
C SER A 12 4.31 6.04 -17.01
N THR A 13 5.41 5.33 -16.84
CA THR A 13 5.48 3.87 -16.87
C THR A 13 4.33 3.30 -16.06
N ASN A 14 3.33 2.75 -16.76
CA ASN A 14 2.18 2.05 -16.19
C ASN A 14 2.64 0.69 -15.64
N ALA A 15 3.51 0.71 -14.64
CA ALA A 15 3.70 -0.45 -13.79
C ALA A 15 2.42 -0.58 -12.96
N PRO A 16 1.80 -1.77 -12.84
CA PRO A 16 0.70 -1.97 -11.91
C PRO A 16 1.17 -1.46 -10.56
N THR A 17 0.50 -0.42 -10.05
CA THR A 17 0.85 0.13 -8.75
C THR A 17 0.29 -0.86 -7.74
N ASP A 18 1.08 -1.87 -7.41
CA ASP A 18 0.72 -2.85 -6.41
C ASP A 18 0.72 -2.16 -5.04
N TRP A 19 -0.40 -2.20 -4.34
CA TRP A 19 -0.56 -1.58 -3.02
C TRP A 19 -0.51 -2.62 -1.93
N TYR A 20 0.06 -2.26 -0.80
CA TYR A 20 0.21 -3.14 0.34
C TYR A 20 -0.25 -2.44 1.61
N ILE A 21 -0.76 -3.23 2.54
CA ILE A 21 -1.08 -2.81 3.89
C ILE A 21 -0.03 -3.41 4.81
N VAL A 22 0.70 -2.58 5.56
CA VAL A 22 1.72 -3.03 6.49
C VAL A 22 1.28 -2.67 7.91
N LYS A 23 1.27 -3.66 8.80
CA LYS A 23 1.01 -3.49 10.22
C LYS A 23 2.28 -2.96 10.89
N GLN A 24 2.16 -1.78 11.48
CA GLN A 24 3.20 -1.19 12.30
C GLN A 24 3.27 -1.87 13.68
N PRO A 25 4.43 -1.82 14.36
CA PRO A 25 4.60 -2.32 15.73
C PRO A 25 3.60 -1.70 16.72
N GLU A 26 3.18 -0.45 16.47
CA GLU A 26 2.20 0.27 17.28
C GLU A 26 0.76 -0.26 17.12
N GLY A 27 0.53 -1.20 16.20
CA GLY A 27 -0.79 -1.79 15.91
C GLY A 27 -1.60 -1.05 14.84
N HIS A 28 -1.11 0.08 14.34
CA HIS A 28 -1.68 0.77 13.18
C HIS A 28 -1.31 0.07 11.87
N CYS A 29 -2.06 0.37 10.80
CA CYS A 29 -1.79 -0.17 9.48
C CYS A 29 -1.66 0.94 8.45
N ASP A 30 -0.53 0.94 7.75
CA ASP A 30 -0.24 1.91 6.70
C ASP A 30 -0.45 1.29 5.32
N ILE A 31 -0.85 2.11 4.36
CA ILE A 31 -1.02 1.72 2.97
C ILE A 31 0.14 2.33 2.19
N VAL A 32 0.95 1.48 1.57
CA VAL A 32 2.14 1.88 0.81
C VAL A 32 2.10 1.25 -0.58
N ALA A 33 2.66 1.94 -1.56
CA ALA A 33 2.87 1.38 -2.89
C ALA A 33 4.07 0.42 -2.86
N ALA A 34 4.12 -0.54 -3.79
CA ALA A 34 5.20 -1.50 -3.91
C ALA A 34 6.57 -0.83 -4.07
N ALA A 35 6.60 0.32 -4.72
CA ALA A 35 7.81 1.12 -4.90
C ALA A 35 8.34 1.71 -3.58
N ASP A 36 7.46 1.94 -2.61
CA ASP A 36 7.77 2.53 -1.29
C ASP A 36 7.83 1.47 -0.17
N LEU A 37 7.56 0.20 -0.49
CA LEU A 37 7.70 -0.90 0.46
C LEU A 37 9.16 -1.04 0.87
N ASN A 38 9.44 -0.79 2.15
CA ASN A 38 10.75 -1.08 2.72
C ASN A 38 11.00 -2.59 2.65
N PRO A 39 12.07 -3.09 2.01
CA PRO A 39 12.33 -4.52 1.85
C PRO A 39 12.46 -5.28 3.18
N GLU A 40 12.78 -4.58 4.27
CA GLU A 40 12.80 -5.13 5.63
C GLU A 40 11.39 -5.48 6.14
N LEU A 41 10.37 -4.69 5.78
CA LEU A 41 8.96 -4.94 6.09
C LEU A 41 8.29 -5.86 5.06
N ALA A 42 8.86 -5.94 3.86
CA ALA A 42 8.39 -6.82 2.79
C ALA A 42 8.71 -8.30 3.03
N SER A 43 9.54 -8.62 4.04
CA SER A 43 9.86 -10.00 4.40
C SER A 43 8.81 -10.53 5.39
N PRO A 44 7.92 -11.47 4.99
CA PRO A 44 6.80 -11.94 5.82
C PRO A 44 7.22 -12.79 7.03
N SER A 45 8.51 -12.85 7.35
CA SER A 45 9.08 -13.80 8.29
C SER A 45 10.25 -13.19 9.07
N GLN A 46 10.06 -12.00 9.64
CA GLN A 46 10.93 -11.49 10.67
C GLN A 46 10.14 -11.30 11.97
N THR A 47 10.16 -12.34 12.80
CA THR A 47 9.81 -12.24 14.22
C THR A 47 10.98 -11.53 14.92
N ALA A 48 11.03 -10.20 14.80
CA ALA A 48 11.93 -9.37 15.61
C ALA A 48 11.29 -9.18 17.01
N GLY A 49 11.21 -10.26 17.79
CA GLY A 49 10.51 -10.29 19.08
C GLY A 49 8.99 -10.52 18.97
N ASP A 50 8.24 -10.18 20.03
CA ASP A 50 6.76 -10.35 20.16
C ASP A 50 5.94 -9.54 19.12
N ILE A 51 6.61 -8.80 18.24
CA ILE A 51 5.98 -7.95 17.23
C ILE A 51 5.94 -8.71 15.90
N GLU A 52 4.77 -9.27 15.59
CA GLU A 52 4.49 -9.84 14.28
C GLU A 52 4.34 -8.73 13.23
N ILE A 53 5.36 -8.54 12.39
CA ILE A 53 5.27 -7.68 11.20
C ILE A 53 4.36 -8.39 10.18
N GLN A 54 3.09 -7.98 10.12
CA GLN A 54 2.12 -8.50 9.16
C GLN A 54 1.94 -7.54 7.99
N GLN A 55 1.89 -8.11 6.79
CA GLN A 55 1.56 -7.37 5.57
C GLN A 55 0.47 -8.08 4.77
N TRP A 56 -0.34 -7.30 4.04
CA TRP A 56 -1.39 -7.81 3.16
C TRP A 56 -1.31 -7.13 1.80
N GLY A 57 -1.47 -7.91 0.73
CA GLY A 57 -1.38 -7.45 -0.65
C GLY A 57 -0.72 -8.52 -1.53
N PRO A 58 -0.35 -8.17 -2.78
CA PRO A 58 -0.60 -6.88 -3.44
C PRO A 58 -2.09 -6.63 -3.75
N PHE A 59 -2.50 -5.36 -3.75
CA PHE A 59 -3.82 -4.90 -4.20
C PHE A 59 -3.68 -4.06 -5.46
N ALA A 60 -4.64 -4.18 -6.37
CA ALA A 60 -4.57 -3.55 -7.69
C ALA A 60 -4.72 -2.01 -7.66
N SER A 61 -5.21 -1.46 -6.55
CA SER A 61 -5.43 -0.03 -6.39
C SER A 61 -5.40 0.40 -4.92
N GLN A 62 -5.11 1.68 -4.68
CA GLN A 62 -5.13 2.26 -3.34
C GLN A 62 -6.51 2.15 -2.70
N SER A 63 -7.58 2.34 -3.47
CA SER A 63 -8.96 2.23 -2.99
C SER A 63 -9.29 0.81 -2.51
N GLU A 64 -8.80 -0.21 -3.21
CA GLU A 64 -8.92 -1.60 -2.74
C GLU A 64 -8.15 -1.82 -1.44
N ALA A 65 -6.91 -1.34 -1.35
CA ALA A 65 -6.12 -1.41 -0.12
C ALA A 65 -6.83 -0.69 1.06
N ILE A 66 -7.49 0.45 0.82
CA ILE A 66 -8.28 1.16 1.84
C ILE A 66 -9.46 0.30 2.30
N ALA A 67 -10.23 -0.27 1.38
CA ALA A 67 -11.36 -1.14 1.73
C ALA A 67 -10.91 -2.35 2.56
N ARG A 68 -9.77 -2.95 2.18
CA ARG A 68 -9.15 -4.07 2.90
C ARG A 68 -8.66 -3.64 4.29
N ARG A 69 -8.05 -2.46 4.42
CA ARG A 69 -7.63 -1.89 5.72
C ARG A 69 -8.81 -1.74 6.66
N VAL A 70 -9.95 -1.22 6.18
CA VAL A 70 -11.17 -1.11 7.00
C VAL A 70 -11.64 -2.49 7.47
N GLY A 71 -11.57 -3.50 6.60
CA GLY A 71 -11.85 -4.89 6.98
C GLY A 71 -10.92 -5.40 8.10
N LEU A 72 -9.62 -5.09 8.01
CA LEU A 72 -8.63 -5.45 9.03
C LEU A 72 -8.88 -4.73 10.36
N ILE A 73 -9.33 -3.47 10.33
CA ILE A 73 -9.74 -2.73 11.53
C ILE A 73 -10.94 -3.41 12.19
N ARG A 74 -11.97 -3.76 11.40
CA ARG A 74 -13.16 -4.48 11.91
C ARG A 74 -12.84 -5.86 12.48
N ALA A 75 -11.78 -6.50 11.98
CA ALA A 75 -11.29 -7.78 12.46
C ALA A 75 -10.34 -7.65 13.68
N GLY A 76 -10.06 -6.44 14.18
CA GLY A 76 -9.15 -6.21 15.30
C GLY A 76 -7.67 -6.39 14.97
N LYS A 77 -7.31 -6.48 13.68
CA LYS A 77 -5.91 -6.65 13.23
C LYS A 77 -5.15 -5.33 13.13
N CYS A 78 -5.89 -4.24 12.93
CA CYS A 78 -5.36 -2.89 12.78
C CYS A 78 -6.13 -1.92 13.69
N LEU A 79 -5.43 -0.94 14.26
CA LEU A 79 -6.05 0.15 15.00
C LEU A 79 -6.49 1.28 14.04
N PRO A 80 -7.67 1.87 14.25
CA PRO A 80 -8.08 3.08 13.53
C PRO A 80 -7.17 4.27 13.88
N ARG A 81 -7.00 5.18 12.94
CA ARG A 81 -6.41 6.52 13.15
C ARG A 81 -7.47 7.58 12.90
#